data_AF-G5HPR4-F1
#
_entry.id   AF-G5HPR4-F1
#
_cell.length_a   1.000
_cell.length_b   1.000
_cell.length_c   1.000
_cell.angle_alpha   90.00
_cell.angle_beta   90.00
_cell.angle_gamma   90.00
#
_symmetry.space_group_name_H-M   'P 1'
#
loop_
_entity.id
_entity.type
_entity.pdbx_description
1 polymer ?
#
loop_
_entity_poly.entity_id
_entity_poly.type
_entity_poly.pdbx_seq_one_letter_code
_entity_poly.pdbx_strand_id
1 'polypeptide(L)'
;MKTSASEEKPTIYVNTLGGFSIKVGDKEITDNSNQSKKPWCLLEYLVVFQKKDISPNELINVIWADDPGVNPQGALKTLMFRSRKLLEPLELPPQKLLVQQRGSYAWTQEYPTQLDIDRFEAICTQVINHIQDEDAALKLCLEGLAIYKGDFLPKSEYESWVIPISTYYHSLYQKLVYKTVDLLLKKENFSLITSICQTAVGIEPFDEEFHYYLVYSLYRDGHTSQAIEEYNHTMDLFYNEFSISPSDHFKDLYKTIRSKEQGINTNLDSIQETLREEASGGAFYCEYPVFHDLFQLERRAIERTGDSIYLCLLTVSDLDGHVPKLAVLNKSMEHLNNAVRNSLRCSDVYTRYSISQYIILLPTVTAEKGEMVLKRIISNFHKQYNRKDLTIEYKLQPVLPWERAVGALMG
;
A
#
# COMPACT_ATOMS: atom_id res chain seq x y z
N MET A 1 35.78 55.24 7.83
CA MET A 1 34.99 54.35 6.96
C MET A 1 34.80 53.04 7.71
N LYS A 2 33.60 52.80 8.24
CA LYS A 2 33.25 51.50 8.84
C LYS A 2 32.93 50.56 7.68
N THR A 3 33.74 49.52 7.55
CA THR A 3 33.50 48.36 6.69
C THR A 3 32.15 47.76 7.11
N SER A 4 31.14 47.88 6.24
CA SER A 4 29.85 47.23 6.43
C SER A 4 30.08 45.72 6.37
N ALA A 5 29.97 45.06 7.53
CA ALA A 5 29.78 43.61 7.56
C ALA A 5 28.59 43.29 6.66
N SER A 6 28.79 42.45 5.66
CA SER A 6 27.70 41.87 4.88
C SER A 6 26.84 41.06 5.86
N GLU A 7 25.72 41.62 6.30
CA GLU A 7 24.72 40.85 7.05
C GLU A 7 24.31 39.68 6.16
N GLU A 8 24.71 38.46 6.55
CA GLU A 8 24.25 37.25 5.91
C GLU A 8 22.72 37.20 6.04
N LYS A 9 22.05 37.20 4.89
CA LYS A 9 20.59 37.14 4.86
C LYS A 9 20.14 35.77 5.38
N PRO A 10 19.10 35.72 6.22
CA PRO A 10 18.63 34.44 6.74
C PRO A 10 18.15 33.53 5.61
N THR A 11 18.46 32.24 5.72
CA THR A 11 18.00 31.21 4.78
C THR A 11 16.55 30.85 5.13
N ILE A 12 15.72 30.72 4.09
CA ILE A 12 14.34 30.28 4.17
C ILE A 12 14.29 28.79 3.83
N TYR A 13 13.71 27.98 4.70
CA TYR A 13 13.47 26.57 4.46
C TYR A 13 11.99 26.35 4.14
N VAL A 14 11.71 25.60 3.09
CA VAL A 14 10.36 25.29 2.66
C VAL A 14 10.21 23.78 2.61
N ASN A 15 9.20 23.25 3.33
CA ASN A 15 8.81 21.86 3.21
C ASN A 15 7.51 21.75 2.42
N THR A 16 7.46 20.78 1.52
CA THR A 16 6.35 20.49 0.61
C THR A 16 5.98 19.01 0.56
N LEU A 17 6.85 18.10 1.02
CA LEU A 17 6.60 16.65 1.05
C LEU A 17 6.00 16.23 2.39
N GLY A 18 4.71 15.86 2.39
CA GLY A 18 3.93 15.49 3.59
C GLY A 18 3.24 16.66 4.29
N GLY A 19 3.30 17.87 3.71
CA GLY A 19 2.67 19.08 4.24
C GLY A 19 3.34 20.34 3.72
N PHE A 20 2.79 21.51 4.00
CA PHE A 20 3.40 22.78 3.64
C PHE A 20 3.85 23.59 4.85
N SER A 21 5.13 24.01 4.84
CA SER A 21 5.67 24.92 5.84
C SER A 21 6.76 25.83 5.26
N ILE A 22 6.86 27.03 5.81
CA ILE A 22 7.95 27.97 5.54
C ILE A 22 8.58 28.34 6.88
N LYS A 23 9.90 28.18 7.00
CA LYS A 23 10.66 28.41 8.22
C LYS A 23 11.83 29.37 7.99
N VAL A 24 11.99 30.31 8.92
CA VAL A 24 13.09 31.27 8.96
C VAL A 24 13.59 31.37 10.41
N GLY A 25 14.80 30.88 10.68
CA GLY A 25 15.31 30.74 12.05
C GLY A 25 14.36 29.89 12.91
N ASP A 26 13.86 30.45 14.01
CA ASP A 26 12.90 29.79 14.92
C ASP A 26 11.43 30.05 14.56
N LYS A 27 11.16 30.84 13.52
CA LYS A 27 9.80 31.20 13.08
C LYS A 27 9.34 30.26 11.98
N GLU A 28 8.16 29.69 12.14
CA GLU A 28 7.59 28.76 11.18
C GLU A 28 6.11 29.07 10.97
N ILE A 29 5.70 29.05 9.71
CA ILE A 29 4.29 29.05 9.33
C ILE A 29 3.96 27.72 8.67
N THR A 30 2.73 27.26 8.91
CA THR A 30 2.23 26.00 8.37
C THR A 30 0.82 26.19 7.83
N ASP A 31 0.45 25.36 6.87
CA ASP A 31 -0.90 25.29 6.30
C ASP A 31 -1.96 24.70 7.25
N ASN A 32 -1.63 24.50 8.54
CA ASN A 32 -2.53 23.91 9.56
C ASN A 32 -3.59 24.87 10.11
N SER A 33 -3.50 26.16 9.78
CA SER A 33 -4.50 27.15 10.21
C SER A 33 -5.78 27.05 9.38
N ASN A 34 -6.96 27.26 10.01
CA ASN A 34 -8.30 27.31 9.38
C ASN A 34 -8.51 28.50 8.42
N GLN A 35 -7.46 28.97 7.76
CA GLN A 35 -7.49 30.08 6.82
C GLN A 35 -7.98 29.62 5.43
N SER A 36 -8.36 30.59 4.60
CA SER A 36 -8.80 30.31 3.22
C SER A 36 -7.71 29.58 2.43
N LYS A 37 -8.09 28.57 1.63
CA LYS A 37 -7.17 27.76 0.80
C LYS A 37 -6.43 28.57 -0.27
N LYS A 38 -7.07 29.59 -0.85
CA LYS A 38 -6.52 30.34 -1.99
C LYS A 38 -5.22 31.11 -1.68
N PRO A 39 -5.10 31.82 -0.54
CA PRO A 39 -3.83 32.41 -0.13
C PRO A 39 -2.66 31.43 -0.03
N TRP A 40 -2.91 30.22 0.49
CA TRP A 40 -1.91 29.16 0.58
C TRP A 40 -1.53 28.63 -0.80
N CYS A 41 -2.52 28.30 -1.65
CA CYS A 41 -2.26 27.86 -3.02
C CYS A 41 -1.44 28.87 -3.83
N LEU A 42 -1.72 30.18 -3.70
CA LEU A 42 -0.90 31.22 -4.35
C LEU A 42 0.53 31.26 -3.82
N LEU A 43 0.70 31.11 -2.51
CA LEU A 43 2.02 31.11 -1.87
C LEU A 43 2.82 29.87 -2.28
N GLU A 44 2.23 28.68 -2.19
CA GLU A 44 2.79 27.40 -2.63
C GLU A 44 3.27 27.48 -4.08
N TYR A 45 2.42 27.96 -4.99
CA TYR A 45 2.76 28.09 -6.40
C TYR A 45 3.98 29.00 -6.62
N LEU A 46 3.98 30.19 -6.02
CA LEU A 46 5.09 31.15 -6.18
C LEU A 46 6.41 30.63 -5.60
N VAL A 47 6.35 29.91 -4.48
CA VAL A 47 7.54 29.33 -3.82
C VAL A 47 8.10 28.16 -4.63
N VAL A 48 7.25 27.22 -5.05
CA VAL A 48 7.66 26.05 -5.85
C VAL A 48 8.26 26.49 -7.18
N PHE A 49 7.64 27.48 -7.83
CA PHE A 49 8.11 28.03 -9.10
C PHE A 49 8.97 29.30 -8.91
N GLN A 50 9.72 29.41 -7.80
CA GLN A 50 10.52 30.60 -7.48
C GLN A 50 11.54 31.01 -8.57
N LYS A 51 11.94 30.06 -9.43
CA LYS A 51 12.88 30.28 -10.55
C LYS A 51 12.20 30.84 -11.81
N LYS A 52 10.86 31.03 -11.80
CA LYS A 52 10.05 31.46 -12.96
C LYS A 52 9.44 32.85 -12.70
N ASP A 53 9.44 33.69 -13.74
CA ASP A 53 8.63 34.91 -13.74
C ASP A 53 7.17 34.57 -14.04
N ILE A 54 6.27 34.80 -13.07
CA ILE A 54 4.86 34.39 -13.19
C ILE A 54 3.97 35.60 -13.46
N SER A 55 3.24 35.56 -14.57
CA SER A 55 2.36 36.65 -14.97
C SER A 55 1.07 36.70 -14.12
N PRO A 56 0.42 37.86 -13.98
CA PRO A 56 -0.88 37.95 -13.31
C PRO A 56 -1.95 37.04 -13.93
N ASN A 57 -1.96 36.90 -15.26
CA ASN A 57 -2.92 36.05 -15.97
C ASN A 57 -2.68 34.56 -15.68
N GLU A 58 -1.42 34.14 -15.55
CA GLU A 58 -1.07 32.79 -15.16
C GLU A 58 -1.56 32.47 -13.73
N LEU A 59 -1.31 33.37 -12.76
CA LEU A 59 -1.85 33.19 -11.41
C LEU A 59 -3.38 33.16 -11.39
N ILE A 60 -4.04 33.97 -12.22
CA ILE A 60 -5.50 33.93 -12.31
C ILE A 60 -5.98 32.56 -12.79
N ASN A 61 -5.36 32.02 -13.84
CA ASN A 61 -5.71 30.72 -14.39
C ASN A 61 -5.41 29.57 -13.43
N VAL A 62 -4.33 29.66 -12.65
CA VAL A 62 -3.99 28.65 -11.64
C VAL A 62 -4.98 28.66 -10.48
N ILE A 63 -5.33 29.84 -9.95
CA ILE A 63 -6.15 29.95 -8.74
C ILE A 63 -7.66 29.89 -9.02
N TRP A 64 -8.08 30.27 -10.22
CA TRP A 64 -9.48 30.36 -10.64
C TRP A 64 -9.67 29.78 -12.04
N ALA A 65 -9.19 28.55 -12.27
CA ALA A 65 -9.26 27.88 -13.57
C ALA A 65 -10.67 27.86 -14.19
N ASP A 66 -11.69 27.58 -13.37
CA ASP A 66 -13.06 27.38 -13.86
C ASP A 66 -13.94 28.64 -13.78
N ASP A 67 -13.63 29.59 -12.89
CA ASP A 67 -14.42 30.81 -12.70
C ASP A 67 -13.52 31.98 -12.24
N PRO A 68 -12.92 32.71 -13.19
CA PRO A 68 -12.13 33.92 -12.89
C PRO A 68 -12.99 35.09 -12.37
N GLY A 69 -14.32 34.99 -12.47
CA GLY A 69 -15.25 36.04 -12.07
C GLY A 69 -15.16 37.32 -12.92
N VAL A 70 -15.83 38.37 -12.46
CA VAL A 70 -16.02 39.63 -13.21
C VAL A 70 -14.78 40.55 -13.16
N ASN A 71 -13.98 40.49 -12.08
CA ASN A 71 -12.77 41.30 -11.92
C ASN A 71 -11.61 40.47 -11.31
N PRO A 72 -11.03 39.53 -12.08
CA PRO A 72 -9.98 38.64 -11.61
C PRO A 72 -8.71 39.39 -11.17
N GLN A 73 -8.40 40.53 -11.81
CA GLN A 73 -7.23 41.33 -11.47
C GLN A 73 -7.36 42.00 -10.09
N GLY A 74 -8.55 42.52 -9.76
CA GLY A 74 -8.83 43.06 -8.41
C GLY A 74 -8.83 41.97 -7.34
N ALA A 75 -9.37 40.80 -7.67
CA ALA A 75 -9.35 39.63 -6.80
C ALA A 75 -7.91 39.16 -6.52
N LEU A 76 -7.05 39.11 -7.53
CA LEU A 76 -5.64 38.77 -7.39
C LEU A 76 -4.88 39.75 -6.48
N LYS A 77 -5.11 41.06 -6.61
CA LYS A 77 -4.52 42.06 -5.69
C LYS A 77 -4.91 41.81 -4.24
N THR A 78 -6.18 41.51 -4.01
CA THR A 78 -6.70 41.17 -2.67
C THR A 78 -6.09 39.88 -2.15
N LEU A 79 -5.96 38.87 -3.02
CA LEU A 79 -5.36 37.59 -2.69
C LEU A 79 -3.88 37.75 -2.32
N MET A 80 -3.13 38.54 -3.08
CA MET A 80 -1.73 38.86 -2.82
C MET A 80 -1.55 39.54 -1.45
N PHE A 81 -2.44 40.49 -1.11
CA PHE A 81 -2.43 41.12 0.22
C PHE A 81 -2.67 40.09 1.34
N ARG A 82 -3.66 39.20 1.18
CA ARG A 82 -3.94 38.13 2.16
C ARG A 82 -2.78 37.13 2.28
N SER A 83 -2.15 36.78 1.16
CA SER A 83 -1.01 35.84 1.15
C SER A 83 0.21 36.46 1.83
N ARG A 84 0.45 37.76 1.66
CA ARG A 84 1.47 38.49 2.42
C ARG A 84 1.20 38.50 3.92
N LYS A 85 -0.07 38.59 4.35
CA LYS A 85 -0.41 38.48 5.77
C LYS A 85 -0.04 37.13 6.38
N LEU A 86 -0.10 36.04 5.60
CA LEU A 86 0.36 34.72 6.07
C LEU A 86 1.84 34.69 6.45
N LEU A 87 2.64 35.57 5.85
CA LEU A 87 4.10 35.63 6.02
C LEU A 87 4.53 36.55 7.18
N GLU A 88 3.63 37.37 7.73
CA GLU A 88 3.95 38.29 8.83
C GLU A 88 4.62 37.60 10.05
N PRO A 89 4.25 36.37 10.46
CA PRO A 89 4.90 35.68 11.57
C PRO A 89 6.38 35.32 11.34
N LEU A 90 6.86 35.36 10.10
CA LEU A 90 8.27 35.06 9.77
C LEU A 90 9.22 36.21 10.13
N GLU A 91 8.71 37.36 10.60
CA GLU A 91 9.49 38.55 10.98
C GLU A 91 10.37 39.12 9.86
N LEU A 92 10.12 38.69 8.62
CA LEU A 92 10.65 39.29 7.40
C LEU A 92 9.57 40.14 6.72
N PRO A 93 9.93 41.27 6.09
CA PRO A 93 8.93 42.10 5.40
C PRO A 93 8.21 41.30 4.30
N PRO A 94 6.88 41.07 4.40
CA PRO A 94 6.17 40.22 3.43
C PRO A 94 6.23 40.75 1.99
N GLN A 95 6.38 42.07 1.80
CA GLN A 95 6.54 42.69 0.49
C GLN A 95 7.91 42.36 -0.16
N LYS A 96 8.90 41.96 0.65
CA LYS A 96 10.20 41.46 0.17
C LYS A 96 10.20 39.96 -0.11
N LEU A 97 9.27 39.21 0.47
CA LEU A 97 9.10 37.77 0.25
C LEU A 97 8.26 37.48 -0.99
N LEU A 98 7.10 38.14 -1.11
CA LEU A 98 6.25 38.09 -2.30
C LEU A 98 6.39 39.40 -3.07
N VAL A 99 7.22 39.38 -4.10
CA VAL A 99 7.62 40.56 -4.86
C VAL A 99 6.80 40.72 -6.13
N GLN A 100 6.63 41.97 -6.56
CA GLN A 100 6.12 42.30 -7.87
C GLN A 100 7.24 42.97 -8.67
N GLN A 101 7.70 42.34 -9.75
CA GLN A 101 8.81 42.82 -10.56
C GLN A 101 8.40 42.86 -12.03
N ARG A 102 8.57 44.02 -12.68
CA ARG A 102 8.29 44.23 -14.12
C ARG A 102 6.90 43.76 -14.57
N GLY A 103 5.90 43.82 -13.69
CA GLY A 103 4.52 43.38 -13.96
C GLY A 103 4.24 41.91 -13.64
N SER A 104 5.24 41.12 -13.28
CA SER A 104 5.11 39.73 -12.80
C SER A 104 5.15 39.65 -11.28
N TYR A 105 4.68 38.53 -10.74
CA TYR A 105 4.81 38.16 -9.34
C TYR A 105 5.83 37.03 -9.20
N ALA A 106 6.58 37.04 -8.10
CA ALA A 106 7.56 35.99 -7.83
C ALA A 106 7.75 35.81 -6.32
N TRP A 107 8.22 34.63 -5.94
CA TRP A 107 8.93 34.46 -4.68
C TRP A 107 10.30 35.13 -4.75
N THR A 108 10.77 35.61 -3.61
CA THR A 108 11.99 36.41 -3.52
C THR A 108 13.24 35.64 -3.95
N GLN A 109 14.11 36.33 -4.70
CA GLN A 109 15.49 35.91 -4.93
C GLN A 109 16.48 36.65 -3.99
N GLU A 110 15.93 37.52 -3.12
CA GLU A 110 16.74 38.30 -2.20
C GLU A 110 17.29 37.45 -1.05
N TYR A 111 16.53 36.43 -0.63
CA TYR A 111 16.87 35.51 0.46
C TYR A 111 17.11 34.11 -0.10
N PRO A 112 18.19 33.41 0.30
CA PRO A 112 18.39 32.02 -0.07
C PRO A 112 17.20 31.18 0.39
N THR A 113 16.55 30.49 -0.55
CA THR A 113 15.38 29.64 -0.26
C THR A 113 15.69 28.21 -0.66
N GLN A 114 15.64 27.29 0.30
CA GLN A 114 15.86 25.86 0.11
C GLN A 114 14.54 25.10 0.22
N LEU A 115 14.18 24.40 -0.85
CA LEU A 115 13.02 23.52 -0.86
C LEU A 115 13.49 22.09 -0.56
N ASP A 116 12.71 21.38 0.25
CA ASP A 116 12.92 19.95 0.50
C ASP A 116 12.93 19.11 -0.78
N ILE A 117 12.09 19.45 -1.75
CA ILE A 117 12.03 18.79 -3.05
C ILE A 117 13.30 18.92 -3.88
N ASP A 118 13.98 20.07 -3.87
CA ASP A 118 15.26 20.26 -4.59
C ASP A 118 16.33 19.31 -3.99
N ARG A 119 16.36 19.18 -2.66
CA ARG A 119 17.30 18.28 -1.96
C ARG A 119 16.95 16.81 -2.19
N PHE A 120 15.67 16.46 -2.11
CA PHE A 120 15.19 15.10 -2.34
C PHE A 120 15.47 14.64 -3.77
N GLU A 121 15.19 15.47 -4.77
CA GLU A 121 15.48 15.19 -6.18
C GLU A 121 16.98 14.99 -6.42
N ALA A 122 17.83 15.82 -5.81
CA ALA A 122 19.28 15.70 -5.90
C ALA A 122 19.78 14.36 -5.32
N ILE A 123 19.26 13.94 -4.16
CA ILE A 123 19.58 12.64 -3.54
C ILE A 123 19.15 11.49 -4.45
N CYS A 124 17.89 11.49 -4.90
CA CYS A 124 17.36 10.45 -5.78
C CYS A 124 18.17 10.35 -7.07
N THR A 125 18.51 11.49 -7.70
CA THR A 125 19.33 11.54 -8.91
C THR A 125 20.72 10.94 -8.67
N GLN A 126 21.35 11.24 -7.53
CA GLN A 126 22.67 10.71 -7.19
C GLN A 126 22.64 9.20 -6.96
N VAL A 127 21.68 8.72 -6.17
CA VAL A 127 21.53 7.31 -5.81
C VAL A 127 21.15 6.45 -7.01
N ILE A 128 20.26 6.95 -7.89
CA ILE A 128 19.73 6.18 -9.02
C ILE A 128 20.74 6.13 -10.18
N ASN A 129 21.46 7.22 -10.45
CA ASN A 129 22.33 7.32 -11.63
C ASN A 129 23.81 6.99 -11.39
N HIS A 130 24.27 6.93 -10.14
CA HIS A 130 25.68 6.71 -9.84
C HIS A 130 25.92 5.43 -9.02
N ILE A 131 26.88 4.63 -9.49
CA ILE A 131 27.47 3.53 -8.72
C ILE A 131 28.46 4.17 -7.74
N GLN A 132 27.95 4.66 -6.62
CA GLN A 132 28.79 4.95 -5.46
C GLN A 132 29.09 3.66 -4.69
N ASP A 133 30.05 3.77 -3.77
CA ASP A 133 30.19 2.83 -2.66
C ASP A 133 28.83 2.57 -1.99
N GLU A 134 28.52 1.30 -1.70
CA GLU A 134 27.19 0.90 -1.21
C GLU A 134 26.84 1.52 0.15
N ASP A 135 27.83 1.78 1.01
CA ASP A 135 27.62 2.45 2.30
C ASP A 135 27.31 3.94 2.13
N ALA A 136 28.03 4.62 1.23
CA ALA A 136 27.72 6.01 0.88
C ALA A 136 26.32 6.13 0.26
N ALA A 137 25.95 5.22 -0.65
CA ALA A 137 24.63 5.18 -1.27
C ALA A 137 23.53 4.94 -0.23
N LEU A 138 23.72 3.99 0.70
CA LEU A 138 22.75 3.71 1.75
C LEU A 138 22.54 4.92 2.67
N LYS A 139 23.61 5.63 3.03
CA LYS A 139 23.49 6.85 3.85
C LYS A 139 22.66 7.92 3.14
N LEU A 140 22.89 8.13 1.85
CA LEU A 140 22.10 9.07 1.04
C LEU A 140 20.63 8.62 0.91
N CYS A 141 20.39 7.33 0.71
CA CYS A 141 19.04 6.76 0.71
C CYS A 141 18.27 7.10 2.00
N LEU A 142 18.87 6.82 3.16
CA LEU A 142 18.23 7.08 4.45
C LEU A 142 17.97 8.57 4.68
N GLU A 143 18.88 9.44 4.23
CA GLU A 143 18.66 10.88 4.25
C GLU A 143 17.48 11.30 3.38
N GLY A 144 17.36 10.76 2.16
CA GLY A 144 16.24 11.04 1.25
C GLY A 144 14.90 10.56 1.81
N LEU A 145 14.86 9.35 2.38
CA LEU A 145 13.65 8.81 3.02
C LEU A 145 13.20 9.65 4.23
N ALA A 146 14.13 10.23 4.99
CA ALA A 146 13.79 11.12 6.09
C ALA A 146 13.18 12.48 5.65
N ILE A 147 13.39 12.87 4.40
CA ILE A 147 12.82 14.09 3.80
C ILE A 147 11.37 13.83 3.36
N TYR A 148 11.11 12.68 2.72
CA TYR A 148 9.78 12.36 2.20
C TYR A 148 8.83 11.88 3.31
N LYS A 149 7.95 12.77 3.78
CA LYS A 149 7.00 12.46 4.87
C LYS A 149 5.58 12.15 4.41
N GLY A 150 5.34 12.17 3.10
CA GLY A 150 4.04 12.01 2.47
C GLY A 150 3.99 12.77 1.15
N ASP A 151 2.81 12.78 0.53
CA ASP A 151 2.63 13.36 -0.79
C ASP A 151 2.97 14.86 -0.84
N PHE A 152 3.28 15.32 -2.05
CA PHE A 152 3.58 16.72 -2.30
C PHE A 152 2.32 17.58 -2.13
N LEU A 153 2.37 18.54 -1.21
CA LEU A 153 1.29 19.49 -0.87
C LEU A 153 -0.08 18.81 -0.70
N PRO A 154 -0.25 17.94 0.30
CA PRO A 154 -1.44 17.09 0.43
C PRO A 154 -2.75 17.89 0.59
N LYS A 155 -2.71 19.11 1.14
CA LYS A 155 -3.90 19.98 1.25
C LYS A 155 -4.31 20.67 -0.06
N SER A 156 -3.42 20.63 -1.05
CA SER A 156 -3.60 21.16 -2.41
C SER A 156 -3.62 20.03 -3.45
N GLU A 157 -3.88 18.78 -3.03
CA GLU A 157 -3.87 17.57 -3.88
C GLU A 157 -4.78 17.65 -5.12
N TYR A 158 -5.85 18.45 -5.05
CA TYR A 158 -6.81 18.64 -6.15
C TYR A 158 -6.42 19.74 -7.14
N GLU A 159 -5.35 20.50 -6.85
CA GLU A 159 -4.90 21.57 -7.75
C GLU A 159 -4.23 20.97 -8.98
N SER A 160 -4.68 21.39 -10.17
CA SER A 160 -4.25 20.77 -11.45
C SER A 160 -2.73 20.78 -11.69
N TRP A 161 -2.03 21.77 -11.12
CA TRP A 161 -0.57 21.88 -11.21
C TRP A 161 0.17 21.01 -10.18
N VAL A 162 -0.48 20.65 -9.07
CA VAL A 162 0.08 19.81 -7.99
C VAL A 162 0.10 18.34 -8.41
N ILE A 163 -0.98 17.87 -9.05
CA ILE A 163 -1.15 16.46 -9.46
C ILE A 163 0.10 15.89 -10.17
N PRO A 164 0.61 16.47 -11.28
CA PRO A 164 1.77 15.89 -11.98
C PRO A 164 3.06 15.94 -11.15
N ILE A 165 3.23 16.95 -10.29
CA ILE A 165 4.41 17.09 -9.42
C ILE A 165 4.37 16.07 -8.29
N SER A 166 3.19 15.87 -7.69
CA SER A 166 2.98 14.86 -6.65
C SER A 166 3.28 13.45 -7.19
N THR A 167 2.72 13.10 -8.35
CA THR A 167 3.01 11.82 -9.01
C THR A 167 4.50 11.63 -9.30
N TYR A 168 5.19 12.68 -9.73
CA TYR A 168 6.63 12.63 -9.98
C TYR A 168 7.43 12.32 -8.72
N TYR A 169 7.20 13.06 -7.62
CA TYR A 169 7.94 12.84 -6.38
C TYR A 169 7.56 11.53 -5.69
N HIS A 170 6.29 11.12 -5.77
CA HIS A 170 5.85 9.82 -5.30
C HIS A 170 6.59 8.68 -6.04
N SER A 171 6.73 8.79 -7.36
CA SER A 171 7.50 7.81 -8.16
C SER A 171 8.98 7.76 -7.79
N LEU A 172 9.59 8.91 -7.43
CA LEU A 172 10.97 8.95 -6.95
C LEU A 172 11.10 8.30 -5.56
N TYR A 173 10.14 8.54 -4.67
CA TYR A 173 10.07 7.93 -3.36
C TYR A 173 10.04 6.41 -3.45
N GLN A 174 9.16 5.84 -4.28
CA GLN A 174 9.09 4.38 -4.45
C GLN A 174 10.43 3.80 -4.91
N LYS A 175 11.06 4.42 -5.91
CA LYS A 175 12.39 4.02 -6.40
C LYS A 175 13.45 4.08 -5.31
N LEU A 176 13.41 5.12 -4.47
CA LEU A 176 14.35 5.28 -3.36
C LEU A 176 14.14 4.19 -2.30
N VAL A 177 12.89 3.87 -1.93
CA VAL A 177 12.57 2.77 -1.01
C VAL A 177 13.10 1.45 -1.55
N TYR A 178 12.77 1.07 -2.78
CA TYR A 178 13.26 -0.18 -3.38
C TYR A 178 14.78 -0.25 -3.41
N LYS A 179 15.46 0.85 -3.77
CA LYS A 179 16.92 0.90 -3.77
C LYS A 179 17.50 0.74 -2.37
N THR A 180 16.85 1.32 -1.36
CA THR A 180 17.26 1.21 0.04
C THR A 180 17.11 -0.24 0.53
N VAL A 181 15.98 -0.88 0.22
CA VAL A 181 15.72 -2.27 0.56
C VAL A 181 16.74 -3.20 -0.11
N ASP A 182 17.06 -3.03 -1.40
CA ASP A 182 18.11 -3.81 -2.10
C ASP A 182 19.46 -3.75 -1.37
N LEU A 183 19.89 -2.54 -0.98
CA LEU A 183 21.16 -2.36 -0.25
C LEU A 183 21.14 -2.99 1.14
N LEU A 184 20.01 -2.89 1.86
CA LEU A 184 19.87 -3.46 3.19
C LEU A 184 19.74 -4.99 3.18
N LEU A 185 19.12 -5.57 2.15
CA LEU A 185 19.02 -7.02 1.95
C LEU A 185 20.40 -7.65 1.81
N LYS A 186 21.30 -7.04 1.03
CA LYS A 186 22.71 -7.49 0.89
C LYS A 186 23.48 -7.45 2.20
N LYS A 187 23.14 -6.50 3.08
CA LYS A 187 23.72 -6.33 4.42
C LYS A 187 22.98 -7.13 5.50
N GLU A 188 21.92 -7.84 5.14
CA GLU A 188 21.05 -8.59 6.06
C GLU A 188 20.50 -7.76 7.24
N ASN A 189 20.33 -6.44 7.05
CA ASN A 189 19.81 -5.56 8.10
C ASN A 189 18.28 -5.52 8.07
N PHE A 190 17.66 -6.62 8.47
CA PHE A 190 16.20 -6.81 8.40
C PHE A 190 15.42 -5.85 9.30
N SER A 191 15.91 -5.57 10.51
CA SER A 191 15.28 -4.62 11.43
C SER A 191 15.08 -3.22 10.82
N LEU A 192 16.07 -2.73 10.06
CA LEU A 192 15.94 -1.44 9.37
C LEU A 192 15.01 -1.51 8.16
N ILE A 193 14.99 -2.63 7.42
CA ILE A 193 14.02 -2.87 6.35
C ILE A 193 12.60 -2.82 6.91
N THR A 194 12.33 -3.50 8.03
CA THR A 194 11.02 -3.48 8.68
C THR A 194 10.58 -2.06 9.00
N SER A 195 11.47 -1.25 9.59
CA SER A 195 11.15 0.15 9.95
C SER A 195 10.83 1.02 8.72
N ILE A 196 11.58 0.84 7.64
CA ILE A 196 11.38 1.58 6.39
C ILE A 196 10.09 1.14 5.71
N CYS A 197 9.87 -0.17 5.55
CA CYS A 197 8.68 -0.70 4.88
C CYS A 197 7.41 -0.39 5.68
N GLN A 198 7.44 -0.38 7.02
CA GLN A 198 6.32 0.05 7.84
C GLN A 198 5.91 1.50 7.56
N THR A 199 6.89 2.38 7.36
CA THR A 199 6.63 3.78 6.97
C THR A 199 6.11 3.83 5.52
N ALA A 200 6.69 3.02 4.63
CA ALA A 200 6.33 2.99 3.22
C ALA A 200 4.90 2.50 2.97
N VAL A 201 4.45 1.43 3.63
CA VAL A 201 3.05 0.98 3.54
C VAL A 201 2.06 1.97 4.16
N GLY A 202 2.51 2.84 5.08
CA GLY A 202 1.69 3.93 5.60
C GLY A 202 1.49 5.08 4.60
N ILE A 203 2.44 5.27 3.68
CA ILE A 203 2.40 6.29 2.64
C ILE A 203 1.75 5.75 1.36
N GLU A 204 2.15 4.55 0.93
CA GLU A 204 1.64 3.85 -0.24
C GLU A 204 1.15 2.45 0.18
N PRO A 205 -0.11 2.35 0.68
CA PRO A 205 -0.65 1.10 1.20
C PRO A 205 -0.86 0.02 0.14
N PHE A 206 -0.79 0.36 -1.15
CA PHE A 206 -1.16 -0.54 -2.24
C PHE A 206 0.03 -1.05 -3.06
N ASP A 207 1.24 -0.74 -2.61
CA ASP A 207 2.47 -1.30 -3.15
C ASP A 207 2.74 -2.69 -2.53
N GLU A 208 2.37 -3.75 -3.27
CA GLU A 208 2.50 -5.14 -2.80
C GLU A 208 3.94 -5.51 -2.43
N GLU A 209 4.94 -4.94 -3.12
CA GLU A 209 6.35 -5.19 -2.84
C GLU A 209 6.77 -4.60 -1.49
N PHE A 210 6.23 -3.44 -1.07
CA PHE A 210 6.50 -2.90 0.27
C PHE A 210 5.97 -3.83 1.37
N HIS A 211 4.77 -4.37 1.18
CA HIS A 211 4.22 -5.40 2.07
C HIS A 211 5.07 -6.67 2.06
N TYR A 212 5.53 -7.11 0.89
CA TYR A 212 6.41 -8.27 0.76
C TYR A 212 7.67 -8.12 1.62
N TYR A 213 8.38 -7.00 1.47
CA TYR A 213 9.61 -6.77 2.22
C TYR A 213 9.36 -6.53 3.72
N LEU A 214 8.21 -5.98 4.10
CA LEU A 214 7.80 -5.88 5.50
C LEU A 214 7.65 -7.26 6.13
N VAL A 215 6.82 -8.13 5.54
CA VAL A 215 6.60 -9.50 6.00
C VAL A 215 7.90 -10.30 5.99
N TYR A 216 8.66 -10.22 4.90
CA TYR A 216 9.92 -10.95 4.74
C TYR A 216 10.96 -10.53 5.79
N SER A 217 11.11 -9.23 6.03
CA SER A 217 12.07 -8.71 7.02
C SER A 217 11.66 -9.09 8.45
N LEU A 218 10.38 -9.00 8.82
CA LEU A 218 9.87 -9.46 10.12
C LEU A 218 10.21 -10.93 10.35
N TYR A 219 9.98 -11.78 9.35
CA TYR A 219 10.32 -13.20 9.44
C TYR A 219 11.83 -13.42 9.58
N ARG A 220 12.65 -12.74 8.77
CA ARG A 220 14.10 -12.88 8.80
C ARG A 220 14.72 -12.37 10.11
N ASP A 221 14.09 -11.41 10.77
CA ASP A 221 14.46 -10.87 12.09
C ASP A 221 13.89 -11.72 13.26
N GLY A 222 13.24 -12.86 12.97
CA GLY A 222 12.74 -13.80 13.98
C GLY A 222 11.37 -13.46 14.57
N HIS A 223 10.67 -12.46 14.01
CA HIS A 223 9.36 -12.00 14.47
C HIS A 223 8.24 -12.72 13.70
N THR A 224 8.27 -14.06 13.70
CA THR A 224 7.41 -14.94 12.87
C THR A 224 5.92 -14.66 13.04
N SER A 225 5.42 -14.49 14.27
CA SER A 225 4.00 -14.22 14.52
C SER A 225 3.55 -12.91 13.87
N GLN A 226 4.36 -11.85 13.98
CA GLN A 226 4.07 -10.56 13.37
C GLN A 226 4.12 -10.64 11.84
N ALA A 227 5.04 -11.43 11.27
CA ALA A 227 5.08 -11.66 9.83
C ALA A 227 3.80 -12.33 9.30
N ILE A 228 3.24 -13.30 10.04
CA ILE A 228 1.98 -13.96 9.69
C ILE A 228 0.79 -13.02 9.81
N GLU A 229 0.74 -12.22 10.89
CA GLU A 229 -0.30 -11.21 11.09
C GLU A 229 -0.31 -10.18 9.94
N GLU A 230 0.87 -9.66 9.60
CA GLU A 230 1.01 -8.69 8.50
C GLU A 230 0.66 -9.31 7.15
N TYR A 231 1.11 -10.53 6.86
CA TYR A 231 0.74 -11.24 5.64
C TYR A 231 -0.79 -11.36 5.48
N ASN A 232 -1.48 -11.77 6.55
CA ASN A 232 -2.93 -11.90 6.55
C ASN A 232 -3.63 -10.54 6.39
N HIS A 233 -3.09 -9.50 7.04
CA HIS A 233 -3.58 -8.14 6.87
C HIS A 233 -3.48 -7.66 5.42
N THR A 234 -2.32 -7.86 4.76
CA THR A 234 -2.14 -7.52 3.35
C THR A 234 -3.09 -8.29 2.44
N MET A 235 -3.30 -9.59 2.69
CA MET A 235 -4.25 -10.40 1.91
C MET A 235 -5.66 -9.79 1.98
N ASP A 236 -6.12 -9.41 3.17
CA ASP A 236 -7.43 -8.80 3.37
C ASP A 236 -7.53 -7.41 2.72
N LEU A 237 -6.48 -6.58 2.82
CA LEU A 237 -6.44 -5.25 2.21
C LEU A 237 -6.67 -5.31 0.69
N PHE A 238 -5.90 -6.15 -0.01
CA PHE A 238 -5.97 -6.25 -1.47
C PHE A 238 -7.31 -6.84 -1.94
N TYR A 239 -7.82 -7.84 -1.22
CA TYR A 239 -9.10 -8.44 -1.54
C TYR A 239 -10.28 -7.50 -1.33
N ASN A 240 -10.27 -6.72 -0.25
CA ASN A 240 -11.44 -5.96 0.17
C ASN A 240 -11.46 -4.52 -0.39
N GLU A 241 -10.31 -3.90 -0.62
CA GLU A 241 -10.27 -2.51 -1.13
C GLU A 241 -10.29 -2.45 -2.66
N PHE A 242 -9.56 -3.33 -3.35
CA PHE A 242 -9.39 -3.25 -4.81
C PHE A 242 -10.09 -4.36 -5.59
N SER A 243 -10.62 -5.37 -4.92
CA SER A 243 -11.06 -6.58 -5.62
C SER A 243 -9.95 -7.11 -6.53
N ILE A 244 -8.71 -7.14 -6.02
CA ILE A 244 -7.58 -7.81 -6.68
C ILE A 244 -7.03 -8.90 -5.77
N SER A 245 -6.42 -9.91 -6.37
CA SER A 245 -5.70 -10.94 -5.61
C SER A 245 -4.22 -10.58 -5.60
N PRO A 246 -3.54 -10.66 -4.45
CA PRO A 246 -2.09 -10.53 -4.41
C PRO A 246 -1.41 -11.53 -5.35
N SER A 247 -0.21 -11.19 -5.81
CA SER A 247 0.56 -12.05 -6.71
C SER A 247 0.94 -13.39 -6.07
N ASP A 248 1.27 -14.37 -6.92
CA ASP A 248 1.78 -15.65 -6.44
C ASP A 248 3.11 -15.49 -5.70
N HIS A 249 3.92 -14.49 -6.08
CA HIS A 249 5.17 -14.15 -5.39
C HIS A 249 4.91 -13.81 -3.92
N PHE A 250 3.91 -12.95 -3.64
CA PHE A 250 3.51 -12.63 -2.27
C PHE A 250 2.94 -13.85 -1.54
N LYS A 251 2.04 -14.61 -2.17
CA LYS A 251 1.42 -15.79 -1.55
C LYS A 251 2.43 -16.87 -1.15
N ASP A 252 3.49 -17.05 -1.93
CA ASP A 252 4.54 -18.02 -1.64
C ASP A 252 5.39 -17.65 -0.41
N LEU A 253 5.35 -16.40 0.05
CA LEU A 253 6.06 -15.96 1.25
C LEU A 253 5.62 -16.72 2.49
N TYR A 254 4.33 -17.05 2.60
CA TYR A 254 3.80 -17.82 3.72
C TYR A 254 4.44 -19.21 3.85
N LYS A 255 4.78 -19.88 2.73
CA LYS A 255 5.53 -21.16 2.76
C LYS A 255 6.92 -20.97 3.35
N THR A 256 7.57 -19.86 2.99
CA THR A 256 8.91 -19.51 3.49
C THR A 256 8.89 -19.32 5.00
N ILE A 257 7.87 -18.63 5.53
CA ILE A 257 7.70 -18.37 6.97
C ILE A 257 7.52 -19.67 7.76
N ARG A 258 6.69 -20.61 7.28
CA ARG A 258 6.38 -21.86 8.00
C ARG A 258 7.51 -22.89 8.00
N SER A 259 8.49 -22.79 7.11
CA SER A 259 9.48 -23.85 6.88
C SER A 259 10.51 -24.08 8.01
N LYS A 260 10.59 -23.21 9.03
CA LYS A 260 11.78 -23.13 9.90
C LYS A 260 11.65 -23.60 11.35
N GLU A 261 10.54 -24.19 11.77
CA GLU A 261 10.34 -24.51 13.19
C GLU A 261 10.10 -25.99 13.45
N GLN A 262 11.15 -26.82 13.42
CA GLN A 262 11.20 -28.04 14.25
C GLN A 262 12.63 -28.30 14.73
N GLY A 263 12.88 -28.02 16.02
CA GLY A 263 14.03 -28.60 16.72
C GLY A 263 13.86 -30.12 16.88
N ILE A 264 14.93 -30.83 17.27
CA ILE A 264 14.87 -32.27 17.52
C ILE A 264 14.02 -32.51 18.79
N ASN A 265 12.76 -32.92 18.61
CA ASN A 265 11.91 -33.39 19.71
C ASN A 265 11.84 -34.93 19.66
N THR A 266 12.33 -35.60 20.69
CA THR A 266 12.37 -37.08 20.79
C THR A 266 11.16 -37.68 21.50
N ASN A 267 10.17 -36.89 21.92
CA ASN A 267 9.00 -37.36 22.66
C ASN A 267 7.70 -37.14 21.87
N LEU A 268 7.16 -38.23 21.33
CA LEU A 268 5.89 -38.26 20.59
C LEU A 268 4.69 -37.73 21.38
N ASP A 269 4.64 -37.94 22.71
CA ASP A 269 3.53 -37.46 23.54
C ASP A 269 3.53 -35.93 23.62
N SER A 270 4.72 -35.31 23.75
CA SER A 270 4.86 -33.85 23.75
C SER A 270 4.52 -33.23 22.39
N ILE A 271 4.80 -33.95 21.31
CA ILE A 271 4.45 -33.53 19.94
C ILE A 271 2.93 -33.62 19.76
N GLN A 272 2.29 -34.70 20.20
CA GLN A 272 0.83 -34.86 20.11
C GLN A 272 0.09 -33.80 20.91
N GLU A 273 0.55 -33.44 22.10
CA GLU A 273 -0.07 -32.38 22.89
C GLU A 273 0.12 -31.01 22.23
N THR A 274 1.25 -30.76 21.55
CA THR A 274 1.48 -29.52 20.77
C THR A 274 0.61 -29.46 19.52
N LEU A 275 0.33 -30.60 18.88
CA LEU A 275 -0.52 -30.73 17.69
C LEU A 275 -2.01 -30.78 18.03
N ARG A 276 -2.37 -30.82 19.31
CA ARG A 276 -3.76 -30.97 19.75
C ARG A 276 -4.48 -29.64 19.60
N GLU A 277 -5.36 -29.57 18.61
CA GLU A 277 -6.22 -28.40 18.41
C GLU A 277 -7.33 -28.33 19.48
N GLU A 278 -7.63 -27.12 19.97
CA GLU A 278 -8.89 -26.86 20.66
C GLU A 278 -10.02 -27.03 19.64
N ALA A 279 -11.06 -27.79 20.01
CA ALA A 279 -12.15 -28.12 19.10
C ALA A 279 -12.88 -26.86 18.62
N SER A 280 -12.51 -26.35 17.44
CA SER A 280 -13.23 -25.29 16.77
C SER A 280 -14.48 -25.87 16.09
N GLY A 281 -15.63 -25.20 16.25
CA GLY A 281 -16.84 -25.56 15.52
C GLY A 281 -16.77 -25.09 14.06
N GLY A 282 -17.13 -25.98 13.13
CA GLY A 282 -17.19 -25.69 11.68
C GLY A 282 -15.94 -26.15 10.92
N ALA A 283 -15.89 -25.88 9.61
CA ALA A 283 -14.76 -26.27 8.75
C ALA A 283 -13.45 -25.54 9.06
N PHE A 284 -12.35 -26.21 8.72
CA PHE A 284 -10.99 -25.67 8.84
C PHE A 284 -10.73 -24.66 7.72
N TYR A 285 -10.73 -23.37 8.09
CA TYR A 285 -10.27 -22.29 7.24
C TYR A 285 -8.76 -22.16 7.35
N CYS A 286 -8.06 -22.16 6.22
CA CYS A 286 -6.61 -22.02 6.20
C CYS A 286 -6.16 -21.12 5.05
N GLU A 287 -4.90 -20.68 5.10
CA GLU A 287 -4.29 -19.91 4.03
C GLU A 287 -4.05 -20.78 2.80
N TYR A 288 -4.05 -20.16 1.62
CA TYR A 288 -3.94 -20.87 0.34
C TYR A 288 -2.73 -21.83 0.25
N PRO A 289 -1.53 -21.50 0.75
CA PRO A 289 -0.42 -22.45 0.76
C PRO A 289 -0.64 -23.67 1.65
N VAL A 290 -1.32 -23.52 2.79
CA VAL A 290 -1.71 -24.65 3.65
C VAL A 290 -2.72 -25.54 2.92
N PHE A 291 -3.71 -24.92 2.28
CA PHE A 291 -4.68 -25.63 1.45
C PHE A 291 -4.00 -26.42 0.34
N HIS A 292 -3.00 -25.83 -0.32
CA HIS A 292 -2.20 -26.51 -1.34
C HIS A 292 -1.51 -27.76 -0.78
N ASP A 293 -0.87 -27.67 0.39
CA ASP A 293 -0.19 -28.81 1.00
C ASP A 293 -1.17 -29.93 1.41
N LEU A 294 -2.32 -29.56 1.99
CA LEU A 294 -3.40 -30.49 2.31
C LEU A 294 -3.97 -31.15 1.06
N PHE A 295 -4.16 -30.38 -0.01
CA PHE A 295 -4.57 -30.91 -1.31
C PHE A 295 -3.56 -31.94 -1.86
N GLN A 296 -2.26 -31.67 -1.76
CA GLN A 296 -1.24 -32.64 -2.20
C GLN A 296 -1.20 -33.89 -1.30
N LEU A 297 -1.42 -33.73 0.01
CA LEU A 297 -1.50 -34.86 0.95
C LEU A 297 -2.67 -35.78 0.59
N GLU A 298 -3.86 -35.21 0.41
CA GLU A 298 -5.07 -35.94 0.03
C GLU A 298 -4.90 -36.63 -1.34
N ARG A 299 -4.29 -35.95 -2.33
CA ARG A 299 -3.95 -36.57 -3.62
C ARG A 299 -3.09 -37.83 -3.51
N ARG A 300 -2.14 -37.84 -2.57
CA ARG A 300 -1.28 -39.01 -2.29
C ARG A 300 -2.03 -40.09 -1.52
N ALA A 301 -3.01 -39.72 -0.70
CA ALA A 301 -3.83 -40.65 0.07
C ALA A 301 -4.79 -41.47 -0.82
N ILE A 302 -5.32 -40.86 -1.89
CA ILE A 302 -6.22 -41.52 -2.86
C ILE A 302 -5.61 -42.82 -3.40
N GLU A 303 -4.29 -42.87 -3.66
CA GLU A 303 -3.59 -44.09 -4.12
C GLU A 303 -3.74 -45.27 -3.14
N ARG A 304 -3.84 -44.97 -1.84
CA ARG A 304 -3.83 -45.98 -0.77
C ARG A 304 -5.22 -46.41 -0.34
N THR A 305 -6.16 -45.47 -0.26
CA THR A 305 -7.50 -45.73 0.29
C THR A 305 -8.53 -46.02 -0.79
N GLY A 306 -8.29 -45.54 -2.03
CA GLY A 306 -9.28 -45.60 -3.10
C GLY A 306 -10.46 -44.65 -2.89
N ASP A 307 -10.36 -43.72 -1.94
CA ASP A 307 -11.42 -42.76 -1.67
C ASP A 307 -11.55 -41.72 -2.79
N SER A 308 -12.79 -41.33 -3.06
CA SER A 308 -13.08 -40.21 -3.95
C SER A 308 -13.08 -38.90 -3.15
N ILE A 309 -12.15 -38.03 -3.50
CA ILE A 309 -12.03 -36.68 -2.95
C ILE A 309 -12.44 -35.69 -4.02
N TYR A 310 -13.18 -34.66 -3.65
CA TYR A 310 -13.65 -33.65 -4.60
C TYR A 310 -13.12 -32.27 -4.24
N LEU A 311 -12.64 -31.57 -5.27
CA LEU A 311 -12.32 -30.15 -5.21
C LEU A 311 -13.55 -29.37 -5.68
N CYS A 312 -13.96 -28.40 -4.88
CA CYS A 312 -15.03 -27.48 -5.22
C CYS A 312 -14.52 -26.04 -5.32
N LEU A 313 -15.02 -25.32 -6.31
CA LEU A 313 -14.87 -23.87 -6.44
C LEU A 313 -16.26 -23.23 -6.33
N LEU A 314 -16.45 -22.36 -5.34
CA LEU A 314 -17.61 -21.49 -5.21
C LEU A 314 -17.27 -20.11 -5.79
N THR A 315 -18.14 -19.56 -6.64
CA THR A 315 -17.95 -18.25 -7.27
C THR A 315 -19.16 -17.37 -7.01
N VAL A 316 -18.93 -16.17 -6.46
CA VAL A 316 -19.94 -15.11 -6.33
C VAL A 316 -19.89 -14.25 -7.59
N SER A 317 -21.03 -14.12 -8.26
CA SER A 317 -21.21 -13.24 -9.42
C SER A 317 -22.53 -12.47 -9.35
N ASP A 318 -22.67 -11.46 -10.19
CA ASP A 318 -23.98 -10.89 -10.50
C ASP A 318 -24.79 -11.82 -11.45
N LEU A 319 -25.95 -11.35 -11.90
CA LEU A 319 -26.84 -12.09 -12.82
C LEU A 319 -26.24 -12.29 -14.21
N ASP A 320 -25.27 -11.45 -14.60
CA ASP A 320 -24.61 -11.50 -15.90
C ASP A 320 -23.29 -12.29 -15.84
N GLY A 321 -22.94 -12.85 -14.68
CA GLY A 321 -21.71 -13.62 -14.47
C GLY A 321 -20.47 -12.76 -14.19
N HIS A 322 -20.62 -11.45 -13.98
CA HIS A 322 -19.51 -10.56 -13.66
C HIS A 322 -19.29 -10.46 -12.14
N VAL A 323 -18.12 -9.95 -11.76
CA VAL A 323 -17.82 -9.66 -10.36
C VAL A 323 -18.73 -8.52 -9.88
N PRO A 324 -19.47 -8.69 -8.77
CA PRO A 324 -20.33 -7.65 -8.25
C PRO A 324 -19.57 -6.39 -7.84
N LYS A 325 -20.28 -5.26 -7.69
CA LYS A 325 -19.71 -4.03 -7.14
C LYS A 325 -19.10 -4.29 -5.76
N LEU A 326 -17.94 -3.67 -5.50
CA LEU A 326 -17.11 -3.87 -4.29
C LEU A 326 -17.89 -3.96 -2.98
N ALA A 327 -18.75 -2.98 -2.69
CA ALA A 327 -19.53 -2.95 -1.45
C ALA A 327 -20.50 -4.14 -1.29
N VAL A 328 -21.00 -4.67 -2.40
CA VAL A 328 -21.85 -5.87 -2.43
C VAL A 328 -20.98 -7.12 -2.36
N LEU A 329 -19.87 -7.15 -3.09
CA LEU A 329 -18.93 -8.28 -3.08
C LEU A 329 -18.40 -8.55 -1.68
N ASN A 330 -17.87 -7.54 -0.97
CA ASN A 330 -17.28 -7.73 0.36
C ASN A 330 -18.27 -8.33 1.35
N LYS A 331 -19.50 -7.79 1.40
CA LYS A 331 -20.59 -8.34 2.24
C LYS A 331 -20.96 -9.77 1.82
N SER A 332 -21.02 -10.02 0.52
CA SER A 332 -21.35 -11.36 0.00
C SER A 332 -20.27 -12.37 0.36
N MET A 333 -18.99 -12.00 0.27
CA MET A 333 -17.86 -12.86 0.63
C MET A 333 -17.79 -13.13 2.13
N GLU A 334 -18.13 -12.16 2.98
CA GLU A 334 -18.28 -12.34 4.43
C GLU A 334 -19.40 -13.33 4.76
N HIS A 335 -20.58 -13.16 4.18
CA HIS A 335 -21.70 -14.08 4.36
C HIS A 335 -21.42 -15.47 3.79
N LEU A 336 -20.71 -15.55 2.65
CA LEU A 336 -20.33 -16.83 2.06
C LEU A 336 -19.31 -17.56 2.94
N ASN A 337 -18.33 -16.86 3.51
CA ASN A 337 -17.39 -17.44 4.47
C ASN A 337 -18.14 -18.09 5.63
N ASN A 338 -19.08 -17.34 6.24
CA ASN A 338 -19.91 -17.84 7.32
C ASN A 338 -20.79 -19.01 6.91
N ALA A 339 -21.35 -18.99 5.70
CA ALA A 339 -22.15 -20.09 5.17
C ALA A 339 -21.31 -21.36 4.95
N VAL A 340 -20.10 -21.25 4.41
CA VAL A 340 -19.17 -22.37 4.21
C VAL A 340 -18.77 -22.95 5.56
N ARG A 341 -18.25 -22.11 6.47
CA ARG A 341 -17.78 -22.53 7.80
C ARG A 341 -18.82 -23.31 8.58
N ASN A 342 -20.06 -22.83 8.59
CA ASN A 342 -21.16 -23.42 9.37
C ASN A 342 -21.85 -24.60 8.69
N SER A 343 -21.66 -24.77 7.38
CA SER A 343 -22.29 -25.86 6.62
C SER A 343 -21.40 -27.09 6.47
N LEU A 344 -20.12 -26.97 6.76
CA LEU A 344 -19.13 -28.02 6.61
C LEU A 344 -18.69 -28.59 7.97
N ARG A 345 -18.11 -29.79 7.95
CA ARG A 345 -17.57 -30.47 9.13
C ARG A 345 -16.17 -29.93 9.42
N CYS A 346 -15.70 -30.12 10.66
CA CYS A 346 -14.34 -29.75 11.05
C CYS A 346 -13.24 -30.48 10.26
N SER A 347 -13.55 -31.64 9.69
CA SER A 347 -12.64 -32.37 8.79
C SER A 347 -12.54 -31.78 7.38
N ASP A 348 -13.46 -30.88 7.00
CA ASP A 348 -13.48 -30.28 5.67
C ASP A 348 -12.63 -29.01 5.69
N VAL A 349 -11.90 -28.76 4.60
CA VAL A 349 -10.93 -27.68 4.51
C VAL A 349 -11.33 -26.71 3.41
N TYR A 350 -11.16 -25.40 3.64
CA TYR A 350 -11.41 -24.38 2.64
C TYR A 350 -10.48 -23.16 2.79
N THR A 351 -10.29 -22.43 1.69
CA THR A 351 -9.52 -21.17 1.64
C THR A 351 -10.16 -20.21 0.65
N ARG A 352 -9.97 -18.90 0.87
CA ARG A 352 -10.25 -17.89 -0.15
C ARG A 352 -9.25 -18.07 -1.30
N TYR A 353 -9.75 -18.19 -2.53
CA TYR A 353 -8.93 -18.38 -3.73
C TYR A 353 -8.76 -17.09 -4.52
N SER A 354 -9.83 -16.28 -4.59
CA SER A 354 -9.81 -14.98 -5.22
C SER A 354 -10.78 -14.02 -4.53
N ILE A 355 -10.89 -12.83 -5.09
CA ILE A 355 -11.75 -11.74 -4.63
C ILE A 355 -13.21 -12.18 -4.47
N SER A 356 -13.68 -13.13 -5.29
CA SER A 356 -15.05 -13.60 -5.38
C SER A 356 -15.19 -15.11 -5.29
N GLN A 357 -14.12 -15.82 -4.90
CA GLN A 357 -14.11 -17.29 -4.91
C GLN A 357 -13.52 -17.92 -3.66
N TYR A 358 -14.15 -19.02 -3.26
CA TYR A 358 -13.63 -19.97 -2.28
C TYR A 358 -13.37 -21.31 -2.95
N ILE A 359 -12.29 -21.97 -2.55
CA ILE A 359 -12.05 -23.37 -2.87
C ILE A 359 -12.22 -24.23 -1.62
N ILE A 360 -12.80 -25.40 -1.79
CA ILE A 360 -13.16 -26.34 -0.73
C ILE A 360 -12.67 -27.73 -1.13
N LEU A 361 -12.04 -28.43 -0.19
CA LEU A 361 -11.67 -29.82 -0.33
C LEU A 361 -12.67 -30.68 0.46
N LEU A 362 -13.34 -31.61 -0.22
CA LEU A 362 -14.36 -32.48 0.37
C LEU A 362 -13.87 -33.94 0.30
N PRO A 363 -13.30 -34.49 1.38
CA PRO A 363 -12.86 -35.88 1.45
C PRO A 363 -14.04 -36.85 1.51
N THR A 364 -13.88 -38.04 0.92
CA THR A 364 -14.75 -39.21 1.16
C THR A 364 -16.24 -38.98 0.86
N VAL A 365 -16.54 -38.22 -0.19
CA VAL A 365 -17.91 -37.98 -0.65
C VAL A 365 -18.12 -38.54 -2.05
N THR A 366 -19.33 -39.00 -2.37
CA THR A 366 -19.72 -39.20 -3.78
C THR A 366 -20.01 -37.85 -4.42
N ALA A 367 -19.98 -37.76 -5.75
CA ALA A 367 -20.38 -36.53 -6.47
C ALA A 367 -21.74 -36.00 -5.99
N GLU A 368 -22.73 -36.89 -5.84
CA GLU A 368 -24.07 -36.56 -5.35
C GLU A 368 -24.05 -35.95 -3.93
N LYS A 369 -23.28 -36.56 -3.02
CA LYS A 369 -23.12 -36.04 -1.65
C LYS A 369 -22.40 -34.69 -1.65
N GLY A 370 -21.39 -34.53 -2.50
CA GLY A 370 -20.71 -33.26 -2.73
C GLY A 370 -21.70 -32.17 -3.16
N GLU A 371 -22.52 -32.44 -4.18
CA GLU A 371 -23.56 -31.50 -4.60
C GLU A 371 -24.56 -31.16 -3.49
N MET A 372 -24.97 -32.14 -2.68
CA MET A 372 -25.87 -31.89 -1.55
C MET A 372 -25.25 -30.91 -0.53
N VAL A 373 -23.94 -31.04 -0.28
CA VAL A 373 -23.20 -30.13 0.61
C VAL A 373 -23.16 -28.72 0.02
N LEU A 374 -22.87 -28.58 -1.27
CA LEU A 374 -22.81 -27.28 -1.95
C LEU A 374 -24.18 -26.59 -2.01
N LYS A 375 -25.25 -27.35 -2.31
CA LYS A 375 -26.63 -26.86 -2.26
C LYS A 375 -27.01 -26.39 -0.85
N ARG A 376 -26.54 -27.07 0.20
CA ARG A 376 -26.73 -26.64 1.59
C ARG A 376 -26.01 -25.33 1.90
N ILE A 377 -24.75 -25.18 1.46
CA ILE A 377 -23.98 -23.92 1.61
C ILE A 377 -24.73 -22.76 0.94
N ILE A 378 -25.13 -22.93 -0.32
CA ILE A 378 -25.85 -21.90 -1.08
C ILE A 378 -27.20 -21.56 -0.43
N SER A 379 -27.93 -22.57 0.05
CA SER A 379 -29.18 -22.35 0.79
C SER A 379 -28.95 -21.54 2.07
N ASN A 380 -27.90 -21.86 2.83
CA ASN A 380 -27.56 -21.14 4.06
C ASN A 380 -27.09 -19.71 3.78
N PHE A 381 -26.34 -19.50 2.70
CA PHE A 381 -25.99 -18.16 2.22
C PHE A 381 -27.25 -17.34 1.92
N HIS A 382 -28.17 -17.84 1.08
CA HIS A 382 -29.40 -17.10 0.74
C HIS A 382 -30.32 -16.85 1.94
N LYS A 383 -30.30 -17.72 2.96
CA LYS A 383 -31.02 -17.48 4.22
C LYS A 383 -30.44 -16.31 5.01
N GLN A 384 -29.11 -16.16 5.00
CA GLN A 384 -28.41 -15.10 5.74
C GLN A 384 -28.36 -13.79 4.94
N TYR A 385 -28.26 -13.88 3.62
CA TYR A 385 -28.07 -12.75 2.72
C TYR A 385 -28.93 -12.89 1.45
N ASN A 386 -30.19 -12.48 1.56
CA ASN A 386 -31.18 -12.63 0.49
C ASN A 386 -31.13 -11.45 -0.49
N ARG A 387 -30.29 -11.56 -1.51
CA ARG A 387 -30.17 -10.60 -2.62
C ARG A 387 -30.49 -11.28 -3.94
N LYS A 388 -31.36 -10.65 -4.74
CA LYS A 388 -31.82 -11.18 -6.03
C LYS A 388 -30.89 -10.85 -7.20
N ASP A 389 -29.94 -9.95 -6.99
CA ASP A 389 -28.95 -9.48 -7.96
C ASP A 389 -27.62 -10.25 -7.87
N LEU A 390 -27.59 -11.36 -7.12
CA LEU A 390 -26.42 -12.19 -6.91
C LEU A 390 -26.70 -13.65 -7.22
N THR A 391 -25.66 -14.32 -7.72
CA THR A 391 -25.66 -15.74 -7.99
C THR A 391 -24.42 -16.37 -7.34
N ILE A 392 -24.59 -17.55 -6.74
CA ILE A 392 -23.46 -18.39 -6.35
C ILE A 392 -23.43 -19.60 -7.26
N GLU A 393 -22.42 -19.64 -8.11
CA GLU A 393 -22.12 -20.81 -8.93
C GLU A 393 -21.13 -21.72 -8.22
N TYR A 394 -21.23 -23.01 -8.48
CA TYR A 394 -20.25 -23.98 -8.01
C TYR A 394 -19.75 -24.87 -9.14
N LYS A 395 -18.48 -25.21 -9.08
CA LYS A 395 -17.88 -26.31 -9.85
C LYS A 395 -17.42 -27.38 -8.88
N LEU A 396 -17.63 -28.64 -9.24
CA LEU A 396 -17.25 -29.81 -8.46
C LEU A 396 -16.49 -30.77 -9.37
N GLN A 397 -15.25 -31.09 -9.03
CA GLN A 397 -14.41 -31.99 -9.81
C GLN A 397 -13.74 -33.04 -8.92
N PRO A 398 -13.66 -34.31 -9.35
CA PRO A 398 -12.90 -35.31 -8.62
C PRO A 398 -11.41 -34.97 -8.67
N VAL A 399 -10.74 -35.13 -7.54
CA VAL A 399 -9.29 -34.97 -7.44
C VAL A 399 -8.62 -36.20 -8.07
N LEU A 400 -7.74 -35.97 -9.04
CA LEU A 400 -7.02 -37.06 -9.69
C LEU A 400 -5.85 -37.55 -8.82
N PRO A 401 -5.59 -38.88 -8.81
CA PRO A 401 -4.42 -39.45 -8.15
C PRO A 401 -3.11 -38.78 -8.60
N TRP A 402 -2.08 -38.92 -7.78
CA TRP A 402 -0.75 -38.46 -8.16
C TRP A 402 -0.20 -39.34 -9.30
N GLU A 403 0.11 -38.77 -10.46
CA GLU A 403 0.83 -39.50 -11.52
C GLU A 403 2.30 -39.62 -11.12
N ARG A 404 2.75 -40.84 -10.79
CA ARG A 404 4.19 -41.11 -10.76
C ARG A 404 4.68 -40.99 -12.19
N ALA A 405 5.58 -40.05 -12.46
CA ALA A 405 6.36 -40.06 -13.69
C ALA A 405 7.05 -41.43 -13.78
N VAL A 406 6.51 -42.31 -14.63
CA VAL A 406 7.12 -43.60 -14.92
C VAL A 406 8.43 -43.27 -15.60
N GLY A 407 9.53 -43.52 -14.90
CA GLY A 407 10.86 -43.35 -15.43
C GLY A 407 10.97 -44.02 -16.78
N ALA A 408 11.64 -43.33 -17.70
CA ALA A 408 12.19 -43.89 -18.92
C ALA A 408 13.09 -45.09 -18.56
N LEU A 409 12.48 -46.27 -18.49
CA LEU A 409 13.12 -47.56 -18.51
C LEU A 409 12.22 -48.46 -19.35
N MET A 410 12.45 -48.45 -20.66
CA MET A 410 12.55 -49.65 -21.51
C MET A 410 12.76 -49.20 -22.97
N GLY A 411 13.89 -49.60 -23.55
CA GLY A 411 14.29 -49.33 -24.92
C GLY A 411 15.80 -49.35 -25.08
#